data_AF-Q96CB9-F1
#
_entry.id   AF-Q96CB9-F1
#
_cell.length_a   1.000
_cell.length_b   1.000
_cell.length_c   1.000
_cell.angle_alpha   90.00
_cell.angle_beta   90.00
_cell.angle_gamma   90.00
#
_symmetry.space_group_name_H-M   'P 1'
#
loop_
_entity.id
_entity.type
_entity.pdbx_description
1 polymer ?
#
loop_
_entity_poly.entity_id
_entity_poly.type
_entity_poly.pdbx_seq_one_letter_code
_entity_poly.pdbx_strand_id
1 'polypeptide(L)'
;MAALTLRGVRELLKRVDLATVPRRHRYKKKWAATEPKFPAVRLALQNFDMTYSVQFGDLWPSIRVSLLSEQKYGALVNNFAAWDHVSAKLEQLSAKDFVNEAISHWELQSEGGQSAAPSPASWACSPNLRCFTFDRGDISRFPPARPGSLGVMEYYLMDAASLLPVLALGLQPGDIVLDLCAAPGGKTLALLQTGCCRNLAANDLSPSRIARLQKILHSYVPEEIRDGNQVRVTSWDGRKWGELEGDTYDRVLVDVPCTTDRHSLHEEENNIFKRSRKKERQILPVLQVQLLAAGLLATKPGGHVVYSTCSLSHLQNEYVVQGAIELLANQYSIQVQVEDLTHFRRVFMDTFCFFSSCQVGELVIPNLMANFGPMYFCKMRRLT
;
A
#
# COMPACT_ATOMS: atom_id res chain seq x y z
N MET A 1 -1.83 67.66 -45.62
CA MET A 1 -1.36 67.65 -47.02
C MET A 1 -1.79 66.33 -47.64
N ALA A 2 -2.74 66.41 -48.58
CA ALA A 2 -3.27 65.42 -49.56
C ALA A 2 -3.18 63.91 -49.23
N ALA A 3 -4.23 63.09 -49.32
CA ALA A 3 -5.34 63.14 -50.28
C ALA A 3 -6.59 62.45 -49.73
N LEU A 4 -7.73 63.13 -49.86
CA LEU A 4 -9.04 62.53 -50.11
C LEU A 4 -9.07 62.03 -51.55
N THR A 5 -9.55 60.81 -51.79
CA THR A 5 -10.29 60.48 -53.01
C THR A 5 -11.07 59.17 -52.86
N LEU A 6 -12.40 59.27 -53.04
CA LEU A 6 -13.34 58.23 -53.54
C LEU A 6 -13.58 57.05 -52.58
N ARG A 7 -14.62 56.99 -51.73
CA ARG A 7 -16.07 57.17 -51.97
C ARG A 7 -16.53 56.65 -53.33
N GLY A 8 -16.55 55.32 -53.42
CA GLY A 8 -17.11 54.49 -54.50
C GLY A 8 -16.40 53.15 -54.38
N VAL A 9 -16.90 52.18 -53.62
CA VAL A 9 -17.81 51.15 -54.11
C VAL A 9 -18.71 50.69 -52.95
N ARG A 10 -19.90 51.28 -52.83
CA ARG A 10 -20.97 50.81 -51.90
C ARG A 10 -22.23 50.35 -52.63
N GLU A 11 -22.18 50.25 -53.95
CA GLU A 11 -23.28 49.78 -54.80
C GLU A 11 -22.72 49.09 -56.05
N LEU A 12 -22.44 47.80 -55.96
CA LEU A 12 -22.35 46.86 -57.11
C LEU A 12 -22.08 45.47 -56.55
N LEU A 13 -23.17 44.82 -56.14
CA LEU A 13 -23.42 43.37 -56.03
C LEU A 13 -24.72 43.17 -55.21
N LYS A 14 -25.76 43.91 -55.58
CA LYS A 14 -27.15 43.47 -55.41
C LYS A 14 -27.43 42.56 -56.61
N ARG A 15 -27.93 41.34 -56.34
CA ARG A 15 -28.29 40.27 -57.29
C ARG A 15 -27.14 39.35 -57.73
N VAL A 16 -26.86 38.33 -56.91
CA VAL A 16 -26.76 36.96 -57.41
C VAL A 16 -27.47 36.06 -56.40
N ASP A 17 -28.53 35.41 -56.88
CA ASP A 17 -29.26 34.36 -56.19
C ASP A 17 -28.34 33.23 -55.77
N LEU A 18 -28.21 33.02 -54.47
CA LEU A 18 -27.77 31.73 -53.92
C LEU A 18 -28.76 31.32 -52.84
N ALA A 19 -29.58 30.34 -53.24
CA ALA A 19 -30.64 29.69 -52.51
C ALA A 19 -30.44 29.61 -51.00
N THR A 20 -31.47 30.04 -50.28
CA THR A 20 -31.76 29.72 -48.89
C THR A 20 -31.93 28.21 -48.73
N VAL A 21 -30.81 27.49 -48.55
CA VAL A 21 -30.85 26.10 -48.11
C VAL A 21 -31.48 26.07 -46.71
N PRO A 22 -32.53 25.26 -46.47
CA PRO A 22 -33.14 25.15 -45.16
C PRO A 22 -32.09 24.72 -44.13
N ARG A 23 -31.98 25.47 -43.02
CA ARG A 23 -31.11 25.18 -41.85
C ARG A 23 -31.31 23.80 -41.20
N ARG A 24 -32.16 22.92 -41.76
CA ARG A 24 -32.49 21.57 -41.28
C ARG A 24 -31.68 20.43 -41.89
N HIS A 25 -30.76 20.68 -42.83
CA HIS A 25 -29.96 19.61 -43.47
C HIS A 25 -28.44 19.82 -43.40
N ARG A 26 -27.94 20.56 -42.41
CA ARG A 26 -26.54 20.38 -41.98
C ARG A 26 -26.48 19.14 -41.08
N TYR A 27 -26.40 17.97 -41.71
CA TYR A 27 -25.84 16.79 -41.07
C TYR A 27 -24.39 17.12 -40.70
N LYS A 28 -24.19 17.74 -39.52
CA LYS A 28 -22.90 17.67 -38.85
C LYS A 28 -22.70 16.19 -38.61
N LYS A 29 -21.92 15.55 -39.48
CA LYS A 29 -21.35 14.22 -39.25
C LYS A 29 -20.73 14.34 -37.86
N LYS A 30 -21.42 13.82 -36.83
CA LYS A 30 -20.89 13.76 -35.48
C LYS A 30 -19.80 12.72 -35.56
N TRP A 31 -18.62 13.15 -36.00
CA TRP A 31 -17.38 12.49 -35.65
C TRP A 31 -17.20 12.72 -34.14
N ALA A 32 -18.09 12.16 -33.32
CA ALA A 32 -17.60 11.58 -32.10
C ALA A 32 -16.70 10.47 -32.62
N ALA A 33 -15.42 10.81 -32.80
CA ALA A 33 -14.39 9.83 -33.01
C ALA A 33 -14.61 8.82 -31.89
N THR A 34 -15.16 7.66 -32.24
CA THR A 34 -15.14 6.47 -31.42
C THR A 34 -13.67 6.04 -31.39
N GLU A 35 -12.81 6.86 -30.77
CA GLU A 35 -11.51 6.39 -30.35
C GLU A 35 -11.78 5.12 -29.55
N PRO A 36 -11.08 4.01 -29.86
CA PRO A 36 -11.18 2.81 -29.06
C PRO A 36 -10.96 3.19 -27.61
N LYS A 37 -11.97 2.99 -26.76
CA LYS A 37 -11.83 3.20 -25.32
C LYS A 37 -10.93 2.09 -24.81
N PHE A 38 -9.63 2.36 -24.75
CA PHE A 38 -8.67 1.47 -24.12
C PHE A 38 -9.04 1.32 -22.64
N PRO A 39 -9.29 0.09 -22.15
CA PRO A 39 -9.57 -0.16 -20.74
C PRO A 39 -8.44 0.37 -19.86
N ALA A 40 -8.78 0.90 -18.69
CA ALA A 40 -7.80 1.35 -17.70
C ALA A 40 -6.84 0.23 -17.30
N VAL A 41 -7.33 -1.01 -17.20
CA VAL A 41 -6.50 -2.21 -16.97
C VAL A 41 -5.41 -2.37 -18.04
N ARG A 42 -5.74 -2.14 -19.32
CA ARG A 42 -4.76 -2.20 -20.42
C ARG A 42 -3.78 -1.03 -20.38
N LEU A 43 -4.23 0.17 -19.99
CA LEU A 43 -3.37 1.32 -19.80
C LEU A 43 -2.40 1.13 -18.61
N ALA A 44 -2.84 0.45 -17.55
CA ALA A 44 -2.00 0.06 -16.42
C ALA A 44 -0.91 -0.90 -16.89
N LEU A 45 -1.28 -1.98 -17.57
CA LEU A 45 -0.32 -2.96 -18.09
C LEU A 45 0.70 -2.33 -19.04
N GLN A 46 0.27 -1.45 -19.95
CA GLN A 46 1.18 -0.75 -20.85
C GLN A 46 2.15 0.17 -20.10
N ASN A 47 1.67 0.86 -19.06
CA ASN A 47 2.53 1.70 -18.22
C ASN A 47 3.58 0.86 -17.49
N PHE A 48 3.16 -0.26 -16.90
CA PHE A 48 4.04 -1.19 -16.21
C PHE A 48 5.05 -1.83 -17.16
N ASP A 49 4.65 -2.26 -18.35
CA ASP A 49 5.56 -2.82 -19.35
C ASP A 49 6.67 -1.82 -19.75
N MET A 50 6.35 -0.53 -19.83
CA MET A 50 7.34 0.51 -20.14
C MET A 50 8.26 0.84 -18.96
N THR A 51 7.73 0.92 -17.74
CA THR A 51 8.50 1.36 -16.56
C THR A 51 9.25 0.20 -15.90
N TYR A 52 8.61 -0.96 -15.74
CA TYR A 52 9.15 -2.09 -14.98
C TYR A 52 10.08 -2.97 -15.79
N SER A 53 10.00 -2.96 -17.13
CA SER A 53 11.05 -3.57 -17.97
C SER A 53 12.40 -2.84 -17.81
N VAL A 54 12.38 -1.53 -17.64
CA VAL A 54 13.59 -0.73 -17.38
C VAL A 54 14.10 -0.98 -15.96
N GLN A 55 13.22 -0.99 -14.96
CA GLN A 55 13.61 -1.13 -13.56
C GLN A 55 14.13 -2.54 -13.22
N PHE A 56 13.50 -3.59 -13.75
CA PHE A 56 13.82 -4.98 -13.38
C PHE A 56 14.56 -5.76 -14.48
N GLY A 57 14.72 -5.21 -15.69
CA GLY A 57 15.38 -5.88 -16.80
C GLY A 57 14.79 -7.27 -17.05
N ASP A 58 15.66 -8.28 -17.08
CA ASP A 58 15.30 -9.68 -17.34
C ASP A 58 14.40 -10.31 -16.26
N LEU A 59 14.29 -9.69 -15.08
CA LEU A 59 13.38 -10.16 -14.03
C LEU A 59 11.92 -9.78 -14.30
N TRP A 60 11.66 -8.73 -15.10
CA TRP A 60 10.31 -8.22 -15.34
C TRP A 60 9.32 -9.28 -15.86
N PRO A 61 9.65 -10.14 -16.85
CA PRO A 61 8.71 -11.16 -17.33
C PRO A 61 8.16 -12.07 -16.23
N SER A 62 8.99 -12.46 -15.26
CA SER A 62 8.57 -13.31 -14.12
C SER A 62 7.61 -12.58 -13.16
N ILE A 63 7.86 -11.29 -12.92
CA ILE A 63 6.99 -10.44 -12.10
C ILE A 63 5.66 -10.21 -12.83
N ARG A 64 5.74 -9.89 -14.13
CA ARG A 64 4.59 -9.59 -14.98
C ARG A 64 3.60 -10.74 -15.06
N VAL A 65 4.07 -11.96 -15.32
CA VAL A 65 3.17 -13.13 -15.39
C VAL A 65 2.51 -13.39 -14.03
N SER A 66 3.24 -13.17 -12.94
CA SER A 66 2.75 -13.35 -11.57
C SER A 66 1.70 -12.29 -11.20
N LEU A 67 1.89 -11.03 -11.61
CA LEU A 67 0.90 -9.96 -11.47
C LEU A 67 -0.42 -10.27 -12.19
N LEU A 68 -0.34 -10.88 -13.37
CA LEU A 68 -1.49 -11.26 -14.20
C LEU A 68 -2.12 -12.60 -13.80
N SER A 69 -1.47 -13.35 -12.91
CA SER A 69 -1.97 -14.61 -12.37
C SER A 69 -2.64 -14.40 -11.01
N GLU A 70 -3.37 -15.42 -10.56
CA GLU A 70 -4.00 -15.40 -9.24
C GLU A 70 -2.98 -15.22 -8.10
N GLN A 71 -3.29 -14.31 -7.18
CA GLN A 71 -2.49 -14.04 -5.99
C GLN A 71 -2.58 -15.17 -4.97
N LYS A 72 -1.46 -15.46 -4.31
CA LYS A 72 -1.41 -16.35 -3.15
C LYS A 72 -1.79 -15.58 -1.88
N TYR A 73 -2.50 -16.24 -0.97
CA TYR A 73 -2.98 -15.63 0.28
C TYR A 73 -2.37 -16.31 1.49
N GLY A 74 -2.22 -15.54 2.57
CA GLY A 74 -1.98 -16.04 3.91
C GLY A 74 -3.23 -15.91 4.79
N ALA A 75 -3.36 -16.78 5.77
CA ALA A 75 -4.40 -16.75 6.79
C ALA A 75 -3.82 -16.23 8.12
N LEU A 76 -4.03 -14.93 8.41
CA LEU A 76 -3.67 -14.31 9.67
C LEU A 76 -4.62 -14.81 10.77
N VAL A 77 -4.11 -15.60 11.71
CA VAL A 77 -4.91 -16.15 12.81
C VAL A 77 -5.41 -15.01 13.71
N ASN A 78 -6.67 -15.09 14.11
CA ASN A 78 -7.23 -14.16 15.08
C ASN A 78 -6.90 -14.65 16.50
N ASN A 79 -5.99 -13.95 17.18
CA ASN A 79 -5.61 -14.20 18.58
C ASN A 79 -6.76 -13.94 19.56
N PHE A 80 -7.81 -13.23 19.16
CA PHE A 80 -9.04 -13.09 19.96
C PHE A 80 -10.01 -14.28 19.81
N ALA A 81 -9.76 -15.16 18.83
CA ALA A 81 -10.45 -16.45 18.73
C ALA A 81 -9.68 -17.54 19.50
N ALA A 82 -10.13 -18.80 19.42
CA ALA A 82 -9.38 -19.96 19.92
C ALA A 82 -8.17 -20.25 19.02
N TRP A 83 -7.16 -19.38 19.04
CA TRP A 83 -6.06 -19.33 18.08
C TRP A 83 -5.29 -20.64 17.96
N ASP A 84 -5.09 -21.37 19.05
CA ASP A 84 -4.39 -22.67 19.06
C ASP A 84 -5.15 -23.72 18.23
N HIS A 85 -6.47 -23.81 18.43
CA HIS A 85 -7.33 -24.69 17.66
C HIS A 85 -7.38 -24.30 16.17
N VAL A 86 -7.42 -22.99 15.88
CA VAL A 86 -7.40 -22.49 14.51
C VAL A 86 -6.07 -22.80 13.82
N SER A 87 -4.93 -22.58 14.50
CA SER A 87 -3.61 -22.93 13.98
C SER A 87 -3.51 -24.42 13.64
N ALA A 88 -3.93 -25.31 14.57
CA ALA A 88 -3.92 -26.75 14.32
C ALA A 88 -4.79 -27.16 13.11
N LYS A 89 -5.93 -26.50 12.90
CA LYS A 89 -6.77 -26.71 11.69
C LYS A 89 -6.07 -26.27 10.40
N LEU A 90 -5.33 -25.16 10.43
CA LEU A 90 -4.59 -24.66 9.27
C LEU A 90 -3.39 -25.56 8.96
N GLU A 91 -2.71 -26.10 9.97
CA GLU A 91 -1.66 -27.11 9.83
C GLU A 91 -2.17 -28.40 9.18
N GLN A 92 -3.38 -28.85 9.52
CA GLN A 92 -4.02 -30.00 8.88
C GLN A 92 -4.29 -29.78 7.38
N LEU A 93 -4.36 -28.53 6.91
CA LEU A 93 -4.41 -28.21 5.49
C LEU A 93 -3.03 -28.24 4.82
N SER A 94 -1.97 -28.65 5.51
CA SER A 94 -0.57 -28.56 5.05
C SER A 94 -0.07 -27.13 4.85
N ALA A 95 -0.71 -26.15 5.51
CA ALA A 95 -0.17 -24.79 5.59
C ALA A 95 0.76 -24.65 6.81
N LYS A 96 1.70 -23.71 6.76
CA LYS A 96 2.67 -23.44 7.83
C LYS A 96 2.65 -21.98 8.24
N ASP A 97 2.86 -21.70 9.52
CA ASP A 97 3.02 -20.34 10.03
C ASP A 97 4.40 -19.79 9.62
N PHE A 98 4.42 -18.99 8.55
CA PHE A 98 5.67 -18.47 8.01
C PHE A 98 6.37 -17.49 8.96
N VAL A 99 5.61 -16.88 9.88
CA VAL A 99 6.18 -15.95 10.87
C VAL A 99 6.98 -16.74 11.91
N ASN A 100 6.41 -17.83 12.42
CA ASN A 100 7.10 -18.71 13.34
C ASN A 100 8.35 -19.34 12.70
N GLU A 101 8.22 -19.83 11.46
CA GLU A 101 9.33 -20.43 10.72
C GLU A 101 10.49 -19.43 10.53
N ALA A 102 10.21 -18.21 10.08
CA ALA A 102 11.23 -17.17 9.90
C ALA A 102 11.88 -16.74 11.21
N ILE A 103 11.10 -16.55 12.29
CA ILE A 103 11.64 -16.18 13.61
C ILE A 103 12.50 -17.30 14.21
N SER A 104 12.15 -18.57 13.97
CA SER A 104 12.96 -19.69 14.44
C SER A 104 14.37 -19.70 13.84
N HIS A 105 14.54 -19.13 12.63
CA HIS A 105 15.80 -19.01 11.91
C HIS A 105 16.55 -17.69 12.15
N TRP A 106 16.05 -16.83 13.05
CA TRP A 106 16.60 -15.48 13.27
C TRP A 106 18.08 -15.49 13.67
N GLU A 107 18.46 -16.28 14.68
CA GLU A 107 19.85 -16.33 15.15
C GLU A 107 20.75 -17.25 14.28
N LEU A 108 20.15 -18.23 13.59
CA LEU A 108 20.84 -19.29 12.84
C LEU A 108 21.62 -18.78 11.61
N GLN A 109 21.21 -17.67 11.00
CA GLN A 109 21.85 -17.11 9.81
C GLN A 109 23.30 -16.62 10.05
N SER A 110 23.76 -16.61 11.31
CA SER A 110 25.12 -16.19 11.69
C SER A 110 26.21 -17.20 11.29
N GLU A 111 25.88 -18.48 11.08
CA GLU A 111 26.91 -19.53 10.88
C GLU A 111 27.55 -19.54 9.48
N GLY A 112 27.03 -18.77 8.52
CA GLY A 112 27.53 -18.73 7.13
C GLY A 112 28.55 -17.64 6.80
N GLY A 113 29.17 -16.99 7.79
CA GLY A 113 30.04 -15.82 7.57
C GLY A 113 29.27 -14.53 7.25
N GLN A 114 27.95 -14.52 7.50
CA GLN A 114 27.10 -13.34 7.41
C GLN A 114 26.99 -12.67 8.79
N SER A 115 26.80 -11.35 8.82
CA SER A 115 26.68 -10.60 10.07
C SER A 115 25.58 -11.18 10.97
N ALA A 116 25.90 -11.34 12.25
CA ALA A 116 24.96 -11.79 13.26
C ALA A 116 23.68 -10.92 13.30
N ALA A 117 22.60 -11.47 13.85
CA ALA A 117 21.37 -10.72 14.04
C ALA A 117 21.65 -9.42 14.81
N PRO A 118 21.18 -8.25 14.31
CA PRO A 118 21.51 -6.95 14.93
C PRO A 118 20.85 -6.79 16.31
N SER A 119 19.77 -7.51 16.57
CA SER A 119 19.06 -7.60 17.84
C SER A 119 18.20 -8.86 17.87
N PRO A 120 17.75 -9.32 19.05
CA PRO A 120 16.83 -10.45 19.14
C PRO A 120 15.53 -10.21 18.35
N ALA A 121 14.94 -11.28 17.82
CA ALA A 121 13.69 -11.20 17.05
C ALA A 121 12.57 -10.45 17.78
N SER A 122 12.48 -10.60 19.11
CA SER A 122 11.48 -9.92 19.95
C SER A 122 11.60 -8.39 19.96
N TRP A 123 12.77 -7.84 19.64
CA TRP A 123 12.98 -6.40 19.54
C TRP A 123 12.81 -5.90 18.11
N ALA A 124 13.16 -6.72 17.13
CA ALA A 124 13.09 -6.35 15.72
C ALA A 124 11.68 -6.50 15.12
N CYS A 125 10.94 -7.52 15.56
CA CYS A 125 9.66 -7.92 14.99
C CYS A 125 8.50 -7.71 15.96
N SER A 126 7.37 -7.20 15.46
CA SER A 126 6.13 -7.15 16.21
C SER A 126 5.68 -8.57 16.61
N PRO A 127 5.36 -8.83 17.90
CA PRO A 127 5.16 -10.18 18.40
C PRO A 127 3.75 -10.72 18.12
N ASN A 128 3.53 -11.99 18.46
CA ASN A 128 2.23 -12.68 18.50
C ASN A 128 1.50 -12.84 17.16
N LEU A 129 2.10 -12.45 16.04
CA LEU A 129 1.53 -12.64 14.71
C LEU A 129 1.76 -14.07 14.23
N ARG A 130 0.67 -14.73 13.82
CA ARG A 130 0.66 -16.08 13.25
C ARG A 130 -0.04 -16.03 11.91
N CYS A 131 0.66 -16.38 10.83
CA CYS A 131 0.08 -16.28 9.50
C CYS A 131 0.45 -17.49 8.66
N PHE A 132 -0.57 -18.25 8.30
CA PHE A 132 -0.40 -19.52 7.60
C PHE A 132 -0.36 -19.34 6.09
N THR A 133 0.60 -19.98 5.43
CA THR A 133 0.71 -20.06 3.97
C THR A 133 1.00 -21.50 3.54
N PHE A 134 0.49 -21.90 2.38
CA PHE A 134 0.90 -23.16 1.74
C PHE A 134 2.34 -23.06 1.22
N ASP A 135 3.01 -24.20 1.09
CA ASP A 135 4.40 -24.29 0.62
C ASP A 135 4.61 -23.62 -0.74
N ARG A 136 5.85 -23.16 -1.00
CA ARG A 136 6.24 -22.54 -2.28
C ARG A 136 5.85 -23.45 -3.45
N GLY A 137 5.15 -22.92 -4.45
CA GLY A 137 4.63 -23.65 -5.61
C GLY A 137 3.25 -24.29 -5.40
N ASP A 138 2.78 -24.44 -4.16
CA ASP A 138 1.41 -24.86 -3.87
C ASP A 138 0.44 -23.68 -4.08
N ILE A 139 -0.61 -23.90 -4.87
CA ILE A 139 -1.63 -22.92 -5.27
C ILE A 139 -2.97 -23.13 -4.53
N SER A 140 -2.99 -23.97 -3.50
CA SER A 140 -4.16 -24.23 -2.68
C SER A 140 -4.72 -22.95 -2.07
N ARG A 141 -6.03 -22.94 -1.87
CA ARG A 141 -6.77 -21.82 -1.28
C ARG A 141 -7.28 -22.21 0.11
N PHE A 142 -7.17 -21.28 1.05
CA PHE A 142 -7.84 -21.43 2.33
C PHE A 142 -9.37 -21.33 2.14
N PRO A 143 -10.15 -22.09 2.93
CA PRO A 143 -11.59 -21.84 3.03
C PRO A 143 -11.86 -20.39 3.48
N PRO A 144 -13.02 -19.81 3.12
CA PRO A 144 -13.45 -18.57 3.74
C PRO A 144 -13.54 -18.74 5.25
N ALA A 145 -12.97 -17.79 5.99
CA ALA A 145 -13.03 -17.78 7.44
C ALA A 145 -14.48 -17.76 7.93
N ARG A 146 -14.73 -18.34 9.10
CA ARG A 146 -16.03 -18.36 9.76
C ARG A 146 -15.90 -17.88 11.20
N PRO A 147 -16.98 -17.39 11.82
CA PRO A 147 -16.99 -17.12 13.25
C PRO A 147 -16.74 -18.41 14.04
N GLY A 148 -15.87 -18.34 15.04
CA GLY A 148 -15.62 -19.42 15.99
C GLY A 148 -16.59 -19.40 17.18
N SER A 149 -16.24 -20.14 18.24
CA SER A 149 -17.04 -20.23 19.47
C SER A 149 -17.25 -18.88 20.17
N LEU A 150 -16.32 -17.94 20.03
CA LEU A 150 -16.37 -16.60 20.61
C LEU A 150 -17.12 -15.58 19.73
N GLY A 151 -17.72 -16.00 18.62
CA GLY A 151 -18.47 -15.13 17.70
C GLY A 151 -17.62 -14.22 16.80
N VAL A 152 -16.30 -14.19 16.99
CA VAL A 152 -15.35 -13.51 16.09
C VAL A 152 -14.82 -14.48 15.03
N MET A 153 -14.42 -13.94 13.88
CA MET A 153 -13.86 -14.70 12.75
C MET A 153 -12.54 -15.38 13.13
N GLU A 154 -12.34 -16.63 12.70
CA GLU A 154 -11.16 -17.44 13.06
C GLU A 154 -9.83 -16.90 12.52
N TYR A 155 -9.80 -16.41 11.28
CA TYR A 155 -8.61 -15.85 10.62
C TYR A 155 -8.98 -14.84 9.52
N TYR A 156 -8.03 -13.99 9.13
CA TYR A 156 -8.18 -12.98 8.08
C TYR A 156 -7.34 -13.37 6.86
N LEU A 157 -7.99 -13.51 5.71
CA LEU A 157 -7.27 -13.79 4.45
C LEU A 157 -6.71 -12.48 3.88
N MET A 158 -5.40 -12.48 3.65
CA MET A 158 -4.68 -11.32 3.12
C MET A 158 -3.53 -11.75 2.22
N ASP A 159 -3.01 -10.82 1.43
CA ASP A 159 -1.67 -10.99 0.87
C ASP A 159 -0.68 -11.12 2.03
N ALA A 160 0.00 -12.26 2.16
CA ALA A 160 0.92 -12.51 3.27
C ALA A 160 2.04 -11.46 3.34
N ALA A 161 2.45 -10.89 2.20
CA ALA A 161 3.43 -9.80 2.16
C ALA A 161 2.93 -8.54 2.89
N SER A 162 1.62 -8.30 2.96
CA SER A 162 1.04 -7.16 3.70
C SER A 162 1.26 -7.23 5.21
N LEU A 163 1.70 -8.38 5.75
CA LEU A 163 2.05 -8.52 7.16
C LEU A 163 3.48 -8.05 7.46
N LEU A 164 4.38 -8.05 6.47
CA LEU A 164 5.79 -7.68 6.65
C LEU A 164 6.01 -6.25 7.16
N PRO A 165 5.28 -5.21 6.68
CA PRO A 165 5.41 -3.86 7.24
C PRO A 165 5.03 -3.81 8.73
N VAL A 166 4.03 -4.59 9.13
CA VAL A 166 3.57 -4.67 10.53
C VAL A 166 4.61 -5.40 11.39
N LEU A 167 5.18 -6.51 10.90
CA LEU A 167 6.28 -7.21 11.55
C LEU A 167 7.50 -6.28 11.72
N ALA A 168 7.96 -5.65 10.64
CA ALA A 168 9.15 -4.79 10.65
C ALA A 168 9.01 -3.56 11.57
N LEU A 169 7.79 -3.09 11.85
CA LEU A 169 7.55 -1.93 12.72
C LEU A 169 8.02 -2.17 14.17
N GLY A 170 8.11 -3.44 14.60
CA GLY A 170 8.73 -3.84 15.86
C GLY A 170 7.99 -3.37 17.11
N LEU A 171 6.66 -3.51 17.14
CA LEU A 171 5.82 -3.11 18.27
C LEU A 171 6.28 -3.78 19.58
N GLN A 172 6.24 -3.00 20.66
CA GLN A 172 6.54 -3.44 22.01
C GLN A 172 5.33 -3.23 22.93
N PRO A 173 5.16 -4.05 24.00
CA PRO A 173 4.07 -3.87 24.95
C PRO A 173 4.02 -2.45 25.52
N GLY A 174 2.87 -1.79 25.37
CA GLY A 174 2.65 -0.43 25.88
C GLY A 174 2.80 0.69 24.85
N ASP A 175 3.19 0.37 23.61
CA ASP A 175 3.35 1.35 22.53
C ASP A 175 2.04 2.07 22.19
N ILE A 176 2.14 3.38 21.94
CA ILE A 176 1.09 4.19 21.32
C ILE A 176 1.30 4.14 19.81
N VAL A 177 0.29 3.65 19.08
CA VAL A 177 0.43 3.30 17.66
C VAL A 177 -0.51 4.12 16.78
N LEU A 178 -0.01 4.56 15.63
CA LEU A 178 -0.80 5.20 14.57
C LEU A 178 -0.74 4.38 13.28
N ASP A 179 -1.89 4.05 12.73
CA ASP A 179 -2.07 3.59 11.36
C ASP A 179 -2.68 4.74 10.55
N LEU A 180 -1.84 5.46 9.81
CA LEU A 180 -2.20 6.77 9.23
C LEU A 180 -3.15 6.65 8.01
N CYS A 181 -3.11 5.50 7.34
CA CYS A 181 -3.86 5.18 6.11
C CYS A 181 -4.44 3.75 6.21
N ALA A 182 -5.23 3.55 7.26
CA ALA A 182 -5.59 2.27 7.84
C ALA A 182 -6.56 1.41 7.01
N ALA A 183 -7.49 2.03 6.28
CA ALA A 183 -8.54 1.26 5.66
C ALA A 183 -8.02 0.50 4.41
N PRO A 184 -8.57 -0.67 4.06
CA PRO A 184 -9.74 -1.31 4.66
C PRO A 184 -9.50 -1.99 6.01
N GLY A 185 -8.29 -2.00 6.58
CA GLY A 185 -8.06 -2.43 7.97
C GLY A 185 -7.29 -3.73 8.17
N GLY A 186 -6.74 -4.34 7.11
CA GLY A 186 -5.97 -5.59 7.24
C GLY A 186 -4.70 -5.44 8.09
N LYS A 187 -3.93 -4.35 7.87
CA LYS A 187 -2.75 -4.04 8.67
C LYS A 187 -3.11 -3.53 10.07
N THR A 188 -4.18 -2.74 10.19
CA THR A 188 -4.76 -2.33 11.47
C THR A 188 -5.14 -3.53 12.34
N LEU A 189 -5.80 -4.53 11.74
CA LEU A 189 -6.13 -5.78 12.43
C LEU A 189 -4.85 -6.46 12.91
N ALA A 190 -3.84 -6.62 12.05
CA ALA A 190 -2.56 -7.20 12.44
C ALA A 190 -1.88 -6.42 13.58
N LEU A 191 -1.89 -5.08 13.57
CA LEU A 191 -1.37 -4.27 14.69
C LEU A 191 -2.08 -4.62 16.00
N LEU A 192 -3.41 -4.76 16.01
CA LEU A 192 -4.16 -5.19 17.19
C LEU A 192 -3.83 -6.62 17.64
N GLN A 193 -3.62 -7.54 16.69
CA GLN A 193 -3.29 -8.95 16.99
C GLN A 193 -1.98 -9.09 17.77
N THR A 194 -1.08 -8.10 17.73
CA THR A 194 0.16 -8.12 18.52
C THR A 194 -0.09 -8.09 20.02
N GLY A 195 -1.22 -7.52 20.47
CA GLY A 195 -1.49 -7.24 21.88
C GLY A 195 -0.61 -6.14 22.47
N CYS A 196 0.17 -5.42 21.65
CA CYS A 196 1.13 -4.41 22.11
C CYS A 196 0.57 -2.99 22.19
N CYS A 197 -0.46 -2.68 21.40
CA CYS A 197 -1.02 -1.33 21.30
C CYS A 197 -1.69 -0.91 22.61
N ARG A 198 -1.09 -0.03 23.41
CA ARG A 198 -1.79 0.62 24.52
C ARG A 198 -2.95 1.47 23.99
N ASN A 199 -2.69 2.17 22.89
CA ASN A 199 -3.68 2.87 22.10
C ASN A 199 -3.33 2.69 20.61
N LEU A 200 -4.34 2.56 19.76
CA LEU A 200 -4.23 2.51 18.31
C LEU A 200 -5.14 3.58 17.69
N ALA A 201 -4.56 4.57 17.04
CA ALA A 201 -5.28 5.47 16.16
C ALA A 201 -5.29 4.88 14.74
N ALA A 202 -6.47 4.58 14.20
CA ALA A 202 -6.65 4.05 12.85
C ALA A 202 -7.37 5.09 11.98
N ASN A 203 -6.63 5.68 11.03
CA ASN A 203 -7.12 6.78 10.22
C ASN A 203 -7.16 6.44 8.73
N ASP A 204 -8.21 6.82 8.01
CA ASP A 204 -8.23 6.81 6.55
C ASP A 204 -9.12 7.96 6.06
N LEU A 205 -8.64 8.71 5.08
CA LEU A 205 -9.35 9.88 4.55
C LEU A 205 -10.75 9.55 4.01
N SER A 206 -10.99 8.32 3.54
CA SER A 206 -12.24 7.91 2.90
C SER A 206 -13.25 7.35 3.90
N PRO A 207 -14.40 8.02 4.12
CA PRO A 207 -15.43 7.51 5.04
C PRO A 207 -15.98 6.13 4.64
N SER A 208 -16.09 5.87 3.33
CA SER A 208 -16.58 4.57 2.84
C SER A 208 -15.56 3.44 3.08
N ARG A 209 -14.25 3.73 3.04
CA ARG A 209 -13.22 2.76 3.42
C ARG A 209 -13.16 2.59 4.93
N ILE A 210 -13.35 3.64 5.71
CA ILE A 210 -13.50 3.56 7.17
C ILE A 210 -14.67 2.64 7.56
N ALA A 211 -15.80 2.69 6.87
CA ALA A 211 -16.90 1.75 7.11
C ALA A 211 -16.48 0.27 6.91
N ARG A 212 -15.57 -0.02 5.96
CA ARG A 212 -15.00 -1.36 5.77
C ARG A 212 -14.07 -1.76 6.89
N LEU A 213 -13.23 -0.83 7.36
CA LEU A 213 -12.37 -1.03 8.54
C LEU A 213 -13.21 -1.32 9.77
N GLN A 214 -14.24 -0.53 10.03
CA GLN A 214 -15.18 -0.73 11.12
C GLN A 214 -15.82 -2.12 11.04
N LYS A 215 -16.26 -2.57 9.86
CA LYS A 215 -16.79 -3.92 9.67
C LYS A 215 -15.76 -5.01 10.01
N ILE A 216 -14.50 -4.85 9.63
CA ILE A 216 -13.43 -5.77 10.01
C ILE A 216 -13.25 -5.77 11.53
N LEU A 217 -13.18 -4.62 12.19
CA LEU A 217 -13.06 -4.56 13.65
C LEU A 217 -14.23 -5.26 14.35
N HIS A 218 -15.47 -5.05 13.90
CA HIS A 218 -16.64 -5.72 14.47
C HIS A 218 -16.62 -7.25 14.29
N SER A 219 -16.10 -7.73 13.16
CA SER A 219 -16.04 -9.17 12.86
C SER A 219 -14.88 -9.90 13.55
N TYR A 220 -13.79 -9.21 13.86
CA TYR A 220 -12.56 -9.84 14.34
C TYR A 220 -12.21 -9.50 15.78
N VAL A 221 -12.64 -8.34 16.28
CA VAL A 221 -12.21 -7.80 17.57
C VAL A 221 -13.38 -7.79 18.55
N PRO A 222 -13.22 -8.35 19.77
CA PRO A 222 -14.22 -8.27 20.82
C PRO A 222 -14.64 -6.83 21.13
N GLU A 223 -15.89 -6.67 21.57
CA GLU A 223 -16.50 -5.37 21.87
C GLU A 223 -15.67 -4.55 22.87
N GLU A 224 -15.18 -5.20 23.93
CA GLU A 224 -14.36 -4.58 24.99
C GLU A 224 -13.12 -3.85 24.45
N ILE A 225 -12.45 -4.43 23.45
CA ILE A 225 -11.22 -3.88 22.87
C ILE A 225 -11.55 -2.76 21.88
N ARG A 226 -12.53 -2.98 21.01
CA ARG A 226 -12.85 -2.02 19.92
C ARG A 226 -13.61 -0.79 20.41
N ASP A 227 -14.50 -0.96 21.39
CA ASP A 227 -15.38 0.10 21.90
C ASP A 227 -14.88 0.68 23.24
N GLY A 228 -13.74 0.17 23.74
CA GLY A 228 -13.00 0.74 24.85
C GLY A 228 -12.10 1.92 24.46
N ASN A 229 -11.17 2.28 25.34
CA ASN A 229 -10.22 3.40 25.11
C ASN A 229 -9.02 3.04 24.23
N GLN A 230 -8.93 1.78 23.78
CA GLN A 230 -7.75 1.27 23.08
C GLN A 230 -7.74 1.67 21.61
N VAL A 231 -8.89 1.75 20.93
CA VAL A 231 -8.95 2.03 19.48
C VAL A 231 -9.71 3.31 19.20
N ARG A 232 -9.10 4.22 18.44
CA ARG A 232 -9.75 5.43 17.92
C ARG A 232 -9.74 5.41 16.40
N VAL A 233 -10.92 5.41 15.78
CA VAL A 233 -11.06 5.41 14.32
C VAL A 233 -11.46 6.80 13.84
N THR A 234 -10.70 7.37 12.90
CA THR A 234 -10.93 8.73 12.36
C THR A 234 -10.90 8.76 10.83
N SER A 235 -11.51 9.79 10.24
CA SER A 235 -11.48 10.03 8.81
C SER A 235 -10.92 11.42 8.47
N TRP A 236 -9.70 11.68 8.94
CA TRP A 236 -9.01 12.96 8.75
C TRP A 236 -7.98 12.89 7.64
N ASP A 237 -7.59 14.06 7.13
CA ASP A 237 -6.48 14.18 6.19
C ASP A 237 -5.17 13.88 6.90
N GLY A 238 -4.59 12.71 6.59
CA GLY A 238 -3.35 12.23 7.20
C GLY A 238 -2.16 13.19 7.07
N ARG A 239 -2.19 14.10 6.08
CA ARG A 239 -1.13 15.12 5.89
C ARG A 239 -1.07 16.15 7.02
N LYS A 240 -2.11 16.22 7.86
CA LYS A 240 -2.24 17.17 8.96
C LYS A 240 -1.81 16.61 10.32
N TRP A 241 -1.33 15.36 10.37
CA TRP A 241 -1.09 14.70 11.66
C TRP A 241 -0.05 15.38 12.54
N GLY A 242 1.00 15.96 11.96
CA GLY A 242 2.01 16.71 12.72
C GLY A 242 1.44 17.96 13.43
N GLU A 243 0.37 18.56 12.91
CA GLU A 243 -0.33 19.69 13.54
C GLU A 243 -1.35 19.23 14.59
N LEU A 244 -1.94 18.05 14.40
CA LEU A 244 -2.97 17.48 15.27
C LEU A 244 -2.36 16.83 16.52
N GLU A 245 -1.38 15.96 16.33
CA GLU A 245 -0.81 15.09 17.36
C GLU A 245 0.69 14.87 17.08
N GLY A 246 1.45 15.97 16.99
CA GLY A 246 2.91 15.93 16.89
C GLY A 246 3.55 15.22 18.07
N ASP A 247 4.69 14.57 17.84
CA ASP A 247 5.55 13.97 18.87
C ASP A 247 4.80 13.02 19.85
N THR A 248 3.79 12.30 19.37
CA THR A 248 2.85 11.55 20.23
C THR A 248 3.04 10.03 20.17
N TYR A 249 3.34 9.47 19.01
CA TYR A 249 3.30 8.02 18.77
C TYR A 249 4.68 7.37 18.88
N ASP A 250 4.74 6.18 19.49
CA ASP A 250 5.95 5.36 19.55
C ASP A 250 6.19 4.63 18.21
N ARG A 251 5.11 4.21 17.57
CA ARG A 251 5.09 3.48 16.30
C ARG A 251 4.10 4.08 15.33
N VAL A 252 4.52 4.33 14.09
CA VAL A 252 3.63 4.81 13.02
C VAL A 252 3.75 3.93 11.77
N LEU A 253 2.61 3.44 11.29
CA LEU A 253 2.49 2.79 9.98
C LEU A 253 1.92 3.79 8.97
N VAL A 254 2.62 3.96 7.85
CA VAL A 254 2.24 4.84 6.75
C VAL A 254 2.06 4.01 5.47
N ASP A 255 0.94 3.27 5.41
CA ASP A 255 0.55 2.45 4.25
C ASP A 255 -0.23 3.28 3.22
N VAL A 256 0.51 3.98 2.36
CA VAL A 256 -0.05 5.08 1.56
C VAL A 256 -0.94 4.61 0.41
N PRO A 257 -1.89 5.46 -0.06
CA PRO A 257 -2.50 5.26 -1.37
C PRO A 257 -1.41 5.29 -2.46
N CYS A 258 -1.46 4.31 -3.35
CA CYS A 258 -0.51 4.17 -4.45
C CYS A 258 -1.21 3.72 -5.74
N THR A 259 -0.44 3.35 -6.77
CA THR A 259 -1.01 2.80 -8.02
C THR A 259 -1.64 1.40 -7.86
N THR A 260 -1.48 0.75 -6.70
CA THR A 260 -2.06 -0.55 -6.34
C THR A 260 -1.92 -1.57 -7.47
N ASP A 261 -0.68 -1.87 -7.87
CA ASP A 261 -0.36 -2.36 -9.22
C ASP A 261 -1.15 -3.61 -9.61
N ARG A 262 -1.21 -4.61 -8.72
CA ARG A 262 -1.98 -5.83 -8.96
C ARG A 262 -3.47 -5.51 -9.12
N HIS A 263 -4.06 -4.74 -8.21
CA HIS A 263 -5.48 -4.36 -8.29
C HIS A 263 -5.78 -3.60 -9.59
N SER A 264 -4.90 -2.69 -10.01
CA SER A 264 -5.02 -1.93 -11.25
C SER A 264 -4.95 -2.78 -12.53
N LEU A 265 -4.49 -4.03 -12.45
CA LEU A 265 -4.48 -4.98 -13.57
C LEU A 265 -5.71 -5.88 -13.63
N HIS A 266 -6.54 -5.91 -12.58
CA HIS A 266 -7.68 -6.81 -12.49
C HIS A 266 -9.02 -6.08 -12.33
N GLU A 267 -9.00 -4.84 -11.83
CA GLU A 267 -10.20 -4.04 -11.61
C GLU A 267 -10.27 -2.84 -12.57
N GLU A 268 -11.38 -2.69 -13.28
CA GLU A 268 -11.62 -1.57 -14.22
C GLU A 268 -12.38 -0.43 -13.54
N GLU A 269 -13.22 -0.74 -12.55
CA GLU A 269 -13.98 0.24 -11.80
C GLU A 269 -13.06 1.07 -10.89
N ASN A 270 -13.25 2.40 -10.89
CA ASN A 270 -12.43 3.33 -10.10
C ASN A 270 -10.89 3.19 -10.28
N ASN A 271 -10.43 2.57 -11.36
CA ASN A 271 -9.01 2.34 -11.61
C ASN A 271 -8.23 3.67 -11.76
N ILE A 272 -7.07 3.77 -11.10
CA ILE A 272 -6.21 4.96 -11.08
C ILE A 272 -5.58 5.29 -12.44
N PHE A 273 -5.53 4.33 -13.37
CA PHE A 273 -5.04 4.50 -14.74
C PHE A 273 -6.11 5.01 -15.71
N LYS A 274 -7.37 5.21 -15.27
CA LYS A 274 -8.40 5.87 -16.08
C LYS A 274 -7.91 7.24 -16.53
N ARG A 275 -8.20 7.59 -17.79
CA ARG A 275 -7.83 8.91 -18.37
C ARG A 275 -8.28 10.09 -17.49
N SER A 276 -9.44 9.97 -16.83
CA SER A 276 -9.99 10.98 -15.92
C SER A 276 -9.16 11.20 -14.64
N ARG A 277 -8.38 10.21 -14.21
CA ARG A 277 -7.56 10.27 -12.99
C ARG A 277 -6.06 10.49 -13.27
N LYS A 278 -5.69 10.85 -14.49
CA LYS A 278 -4.27 11.03 -14.88
C LYS A 278 -3.52 12.02 -13.98
N LYS A 279 -4.12 13.19 -13.69
CA LYS A 279 -3.50 14.21 -12.83
C LYS A 279 -3.31 13.70 -11.40
N GLU A 280 -4.32 13.04 -10.86
CA GLU A 280 -4.26 12.41 -9.54
C GLU A 280 -3.14 11.36 -9.48
N ARG A 281 -3.07 10.47 -10.47
CA ARG A 281 -2.01 9.45 -10.57
C ARG A 281 -0.61 10.05 -10.63
N GLN A 282 -0.43 11.14 -11.36
CA GLN A 282 0.88 11.78 -11.52
C GLN A 282 1.38 12.48 -10.26
N ILE A 283 0.48 12.88 -9.35
CA ILE A 283 0.83 13.59 -8.12
C ILE A 283 0.94 12.66 -6.90
N LEU A 284 0.73 11.34 -7.09
CA LEU A 284 0.81 10.34 -6.02
C LEU A 284 2.13 10.42 -5.22
N PRO A 285 3.33 10.46 -5.83
CA PRO A 285 4.58 10.60 -5.07
C PRO A 285 4.60 11.80 -4.13
N VAL A 286 4.06 12.95 -4.55
CA VAL A 286 3.99 14.16 -3.72
C VAL A 286 3.05 13.95 -2.53
N LEU A 287 1.87 13.34 -2.76
CA LEU A 287 0.95 12.99 -1.69
C LEU A 287 1.61 12.02 -0.69
N GLN A 288 2.34 11.03 -1.19
CA GLN A 288 3.00 10.02 -0.37
C GLN A 288 4.11 10.63 0.49
N VAL A 289 4.91 11.57 -0.06
CA VAL A 289 5.89 12.35 0.72
C VAL A 289 5.20 13.13 1.84
N GLN A 290 4.08 13.80 1.54
CA GLN A 290 3.33 14.56 2.55
C GLN A 290 2.78 13.67 3.67
N LEU A 291 2.28 12.48 3.33
CA LEU A 291 1.77 11.51 4.32
C LEU A 291 2.90 10.94 5.18
N LEU A 292 4.02 10.55 4.56
CA LEU A 292 5.18 10.05 5.31
C LEU A 292 5.77 11.11 6.22
N ALA A 293 5.92 12.35 5.74
CA ALA A 293 6.37 13.47 6.55
C ALA A 293 5.44 13.74 7.74
N ALA A 294 4.12 13.70 7.55
CA ALA A 294 3.16 13.86 8.64
C ALA A 294 3.23 12.72 9.66
N GLY A 295 3.41 11.47 9.20
CA GLY A 295 3.64 10.32 10.07
C GLY A 295 4.91 10.47 10.91
N LEU A 296 6.01 10.95 10.31
CA LEU A 296 7.26 11.21 11.03
C LEU A 296 7.12 12.35 12.05
N LEU A 297 6.40 13.43 11.72
CA LEU A 297 6.12 14.53 12.66
C LEU A 297 5.23 14.08 13.83
N ALA A 298 4.32 13.13 13.60
CA ALA A 298 3.49 12.53 14.66
C ALA A 298 4.28 11.57 15.58
N THR A 299 5.44 11.09 15.13
CA THR A 299 6.27 10.12 15.86
C THR A 299 7.10 10.83 16.91
N LYS A 300 7.20 10.28 18.12
CA LYS A 300 8.09 10.78 19.18
C LYS A 300 9.56 10.78 18.72
N PRO A 301 10.41 11.70 19.21
CA PRO A 301 11.85 11.54 19.11
C PRO A 301 12.28 10.18 19.68
N GLY A 302 13.05 9.42 18.90
CA GLY A 302 13.45 8.05 19.18
C GLY A 302 12.46 6.97 18.72
N GLY A 303 11.23 7.33 18.33
CA GLY A 303 10.19 6.44 17.82
C GLY A 303 10.42 5.99 16.38
N HIS A 304 9.60 5.04 15.92
CA HIS A 304 9.82 4.32 14.67
C HIS A 304 8.62 4.42 13.72
N VAL A 305 8.94 4.52 12.43
CA VAL A 305 7.97 4.58 11.33
C VAL A 305 8.26 3.46 10.33
N VAL A 306 7.21 2.82 9.83
CA VAL A 306 7.28 2.01 8.62
C VAL A 306 6.43 2.64 7.54
N TYR A 307 7.07 3.01 6.44
CA TYR A 307 6.42 3.37 5.19
C TYR A 307 6.18 2.12 4.36
N SER A 308 5.01 1.97 3.72
CA SER A 308 4.76 0.86 2.80
C SER A 308 3.88 1.23 1.61
N THR A 309 4.06 0.51 0.50
CA THR A 309 3.17 0.57 -0.67
C THR A 309 2.95 -0.81 -1.27
N CYS A 310 1.86 -0.98 -2.03
CA CYS A 310 1.68 -2.13 -2.93
C CYS A 310 1.99 -1.78 -4.40
N SER A 311 3.02 -0.94 -4.63
CA SER A 311 3.54 -0.59 -5.96
C SER A 311 4.99 -1.05 -6.13
N LEU A 312 5.35 -1.43 -7.36
CA LEU A 312 6.73 -1.75 -7.73
C LEU A 312 7.56 -0.49 -8.08
N SER A 313 6.92 0.67 -8.24
CA SER A 313 7.56 1.87 -8.77
C SER A 313 8.49 2.55 -7.75
N HIS A 314 9.78 2.68 -8.07
CA HIS A 314 10.75 3.43 -7.26
C HIS A 314 10.33 4.89 -7.01
N LEU A 315 9.57 5.49 -7.94
CA LEU A 315 9.00 6.84 -7.80
C LEU A 315 8.01 6.96 -6.64
N GLN A 316 7.37 5.85 -6.26
CA GLN A 316 6.45 5.77 -5.13
C GLN A 316 7.10 5.09 -3.91
N ASN A 317 8.33 4.61 -4.02
CA ASN A 317 9.01 3.82 -3.00
C ASN A 317 10.22 4.58 -2.46
N GLU A 318 11.42 4.27 -2.93
CA GLU A 318 12.67 4.87 -2.44
C GLU A 318 12.68 6.40 -2.57
N TYR A 319 12.13 6.94 -3.66
CA TYR A 319 12.12 8.39 -3.89
C TYR A 319 11.19 9.13 -2.92
N VAL A 320 10.11 8.49 -2.47
CA VAL A 320 9.23 9.05 -1.44
C VAL A 320 9.94 9.09 -0.10
N VAL A 321 10.62 8.00 0.26
CA VAL A 321 11.38 7.92 1.52
C VAL A 321 12.45 9.00 1.57
N GLN A 322 13.26 9.11 0.52
CA GLN A 322 14.30 10.12 0.40
C GLN A 322 13.70 11.54 0.47
N GLY A 323 12.65 11.81 -0.31
CA GLY A 323 11.99 13.12 -0.33
C GLY A 323 11.39 13.53 1.02
N ALA A 324 10.82 12.59 1.79
CA ALA A 324 10.29 12.88 3.12
C ALA A 324 11.41 13.18 4.13
N ILE A 325 12.51 12.43 4.10
CA ILE A 325 13.67 12.66 4.97
C ILE A 325 14.29 14.03 4.67
N GLU A 326 14.49 14.36 3.40
CA GLU A 326 15.00 15.67 2.97
C GLU A 326 14.06 16.81 3.40
N LEU A 327 12.76 16.64 3.25
CA LEU A 327 11.76 17.62 3.67
C LEU A 327 11.85 17.87 5.19
N LEU A 328 11.95 16.81 6.00
CA LEU A 328 12.04 16.95 7.46
C LEU A 328 13.33 17.63 7.90
N ALA A 329 14.46 17.28 7.29
CA ALA A 329 15.75 17.91 7.59
C ALA A 329 15.74 19.40 7.24
N ASN A 330 15.22 19.76 6.07
CA ASN A 330 15.28 21.14 5.57
C ASN A 330 14.22 22.06 6.18
N GLN A 331 13.00 21.56 6.43
CA GLN A 331 11.88 22.39 6.88
C GLN A 331 11.69 22.37 8.40
N TYR A 332 12.06 21.27 9.07
CA TYR A 332 11.81 21.07 10.51
C TYR A 332 13.09 20.83 11.32
N SER A 333 14.26 20.75 10.69
CA SER A 333 15.53 20.38 11.34
C SER A 333 15.44 19.04 12.09
N ILE A 334 14.61 18.12 11.61
CA ILE A 334 14.43 16.79 12.19
C ILE A 334 15.30 15.80 11.43
N GLN A 335 16.14 15.06 12.16
CA GLN A 335 16.92 13.98 11.59
C GLN A 335 16.14 12.65 11.64
N VAL A 336 16.11 11.95 10.50
CA VAL A 336 15.49 10.62 10.36
C VAL A 336 16.55 9.66 9.82
N GLN A 337 16.64 8.47 10.43
CA GLN A 337 17.56 7.42 10.03
C GLN A 337 16.78 6.25 9.45
N VAL A 338 17.11 5.84 8.21
CA VAL A 338 16.63 4.56 7.67
C VAL A 338 17.29 3.41 8.42
N GLU A 339 16.49 2.45 8.86
CA GLU A 339 16.97 1.24 9.54
C GLU A 339 17.19 0.10 8.53
N ASP A 340 18.28 -0.63 8.71
CA ASP A 340 18.63 -1.74 7.82
C ASP A 340 17.74 -2.96 8.09
N LEU A 341 17.00 -3.38 7.05
CA LEU A 341 16.12 -4.54 7.06
C LEU A 341 16.74 -5.76 6.35
N THR A 342 18.03 -5.75 6.04
CA THR A 342 18.71 -6.83 5.33
C THR A 342 18.57 -8.18 6.05
N HIS A 343 18.80 -8.22 7.36
CA HIS A 343 18.64 -9.45 8.14
C HIS A 343 17.16 -9.90 8.17
N PHE A 344 16.23 -8.96 8.35
CA PHE A 344 14.79 -9.21 8.30
C PHE A 344 14.39 -9.82 6.94
N ARG A 345 14.84 -9.25 5.82
CA ARG A 345 14.59 -9.81 4.49
C ARG A 345 15.11 -11.24 4.39
N ARG A 346 16.36 -11.51 4.81
CA ARG A 346 16.99 -12.83 4.68
C ARG A 346 16.18 -13.93 5.36
N VAL A 347 15.69 -13.71 6.58
CA VAL A 347 14.89 -14.71 7.30
C VAL A 347 13.53 -14.97 6.65
N PHE A 348 12.97 -14.00 5.93
CA PHE A 348 11.69 -14.12 5.23
C PHE A 348 11.84 -14.56 3.75
N MET A 349 13.06 -14.71 3.23
CA MET A 349 13.30 -15.18 1.85
C MET A 349 12.86 -16.62 1.61
N ASP A 350 12.66 -17.41 2.67
CA ASP A 350 12.07 -18.75 2.56
C ASP A 350 10.59 -18.70 2.16
N THR A 351 9.90 -17.58 2.36
CA THR A 351 8.47 -17.43 2.01
C THR A 351 8.25 -16.50 0.83
N PHE A 352 9.05 -15.44 0.71
CA PHE A 352 8.84 -14.37 -0.26
C PHE A 352 10.02 -14.19 -1.21
N CYS A 353 9.73 -13.80 -2.45
CA CYS A 353 10.75 -13.32 -3.38
C CYS A 353 10.96 -11.81 -3.18
N PHE A 354 12.20 -11.39 -2.96
CA PHE A 354 12.55 -9.98 -2.80
C PHE A 354 13.36 -9.46 -3.98
N PHE A 355 13.18 -8.18 -4.31
CA PHE A 355 14.13 -7.43 -5.12
C PHE A 355 15.26 -6.91 -4.22
N SER A 356 16.44 -7.53 -4.30
CA SER A 356 17.55 -7.29 -3.37
C SER A 356 18.34 -6.01 -3.62
N SER A 357 17.98 -5.21 -4.63
CA SER A 357 18.75 -4.03 -5.07
C SER A 357 18.03 -2.71 -4.78
N CYS A 358 17.07 -2.71 -3.86
CA CYS A 358 16.50 -1.46 -3.32
C CYS A 358 17.61 -0.63 -2.66
N GLN A 359 17.59 0.69 -2.89
CA GLN A 359 18.55 1.61 -2.24
C GLN A 359 18.26 1.75 -0.75
N VAL A 360 16.98 1.81 -0.38
CA VAL A 360 16.47 1.89 0.99
C VAL A 360 15.17 1.11 1.09
N GLY A 361 14.93 0.48 2.23
CA GLY A 361 13.80 -0.42 2.42
C GLY A 361 13.93 -1.71 1.60
N GLU A 362 12.84 -2.47 1.56
CA GLU A 362 12.77 -3.80 0.96
C GLU A 362 11.52 -3.92 0.09
N LEU A 363 11.61 -4.72 -0.99
CA LEU A 363 10.51 -4.91 -1.94
C LEU A 363 10.24 -6.39 -2.18
N VAL A 364 9.08 -6.87 -1.73
CA VAL A 364 8.54 -8.17 -2.16
C VAL A 364 8.00 -8.04 -3.58
N ILE A 365 8.50 -8.90 -4.46
CA ILE A 365 8.09 -8.98 -5.85
C ILE A 365 7.22 -10.23 -6.10
N PRO A 366 6.17 -10.10 -6.93
CA PRO A 366 5.41 -11.25 -7.41
C PRO A 366 6.28 -12.31 -8.10
N ASN A 367 6.09 -13.58 -7.72
CA ASN A 367 6.70 -14.74 -8.39
C ASN A 367 5.70 -15.91 -8.40
N LEU A 368 5.68 -16.75 -9.44
CA LEU A 368 4.72 -17.85 -9.52
C LEU A 368 4.86 -18.87 -8.38
N MET A 369 6.06 -19.06 -7.84
CA MET A 369 6.30 -19.96 -6.70
C MET A 369 5.78 -19.38 -5.37
N ALA A 370 5.68 -18.06 -5.28
CA ALA A 370 5.26 -17.33 -4.09
C ALA A 370 4.57 -16.03 -4.51
N ASN A 371 3.36 -16.13 -5.05
CA ASN A 371 2.70 -15.02 -5.74
C ASN A 371 2.04 -14.01 -4.78
N PHE A 372 2.85 -13.50 -3.86
CA PHE A 372 2.54 -12.44 -2.91
C PHE A 372 2.96 -11.07 -3.47
N GLY A 373 2.57 -9.99 -2.78
CA GLY A 373 2.91 -8.63 -3.17
C GLY A 373 2.27 -8.17 -4.49
N PRO A 374 2.72 -7.03 -5.05
CA PRO A 374 3.89 -6.23 -4.62
C PRO A 374 3.78 -5.66 -3.22
N MET A 375 4.88 -5.60 -2.47
CA MET A 375 4.93 -4.93 -1.18
C MET A 375 6.29 -4.27 -0.95
N TYR A 376 6.34 -2.94 -1.05
CA TYR A 376 7.48 -2.15 -0.58
C TYR A 376 7.29 -1.82 0.89
N PHE A 377 8.36 -1.86 1.67
CA PHE A 377 8.37 -1.30 3.02
C PHE A 377 9.76 -0.79 3.43
N CYS A 378 9.77 0.32 4.17
CA CYS A 378 10.99 0.94 4.67
C CYS A 378 10.79 1.33 6.14
N LYS A 379 11.63 0.79 7.02
CA LYS A 379 11.67 1.16 8.44
C LYS A 379 12.63 2.32 8.63
N MET A 380 12.23 3.27 9.47
CA MET A 380 13.05 4.41 9.83
C MET A 380 12.76 4.87 11.26
N ARG A 381 13.76 5.49 11.88
CA ARG A 381 13.69 6.04 13.23
C ARG A 381 13.82 7.55 13.17
N ARG A 382 12.91 8.27 13.84
CA ARG A 382 13.07 9.71 14.07
C ARG A 382 14.10 9.90 15.20
N LEU A 383 15.19 10.61 14.95
CA LEU A 383 16.27 10.77 15.94
C LEU A 383 16.03 11.97 16.88
N THR A 384 15.50 13.08 16.35
CA THR A 384 15.30 14.35 17.07
C THR A 384 13.89 14.87 16.94
#